data_AF-A0A3B8JPE0-F1
#
_entry.id   AF-A0A3B8JPE0-F1
#
_cell.length_a   1.000
_cell.length_b   1.000
_cell.length_c   1.000
_cell.angle_alpha   90.00
_cell.angle_beta   90.00
_cell.angle_gamma   90.00
#
_symmetry.space_group_name_H-M   'P 1'
#
loop_
_entity.id
_entity.type
_entity.pdbx_description
1 polymer ?
#
loop_
_entity_poly.entity_id
_entity_poly.type
_entity_poly.pdbx_seq_one_letter_code
_entity_poly.pdbx_strand_id
1 'polypeptide(L)' 'MLKNGKDKTISIRLSQAMLEALDARAVLDEKDRTQVIREAIAQHLGLSLDPVEERLHALEERVDELSHLVAICIGKLK' A
#
# COMPACT_ATOMS: atom_id res chain seq x y z
N MET A 1 -16.63 -16.51 0.62
CA MET A 1 -15.76 -16.39 -0.57
C MET A 1 -16.15 -15.12 -1.32
N LEU A 2 -15.52 -13.98 -1.00
CA LEU A 2 -15.79 -12.72 -1.71
C LEU A 2 -15.15 -12.76 -3.09
N LYS A 3 -15.96 -12.50 -4.12
CA LYS A 3 -15.58 -12.56 -5.53
C LYS A 3 -14.66 -11.38 -5.86
N ASN A 4 -13.43 -11.68 -6.26
CA ASN A 4 -12.45 -10.76 -6.82
C ASN A 4 -13.10 -9.77 -7.80
N GLY A 5 -12.89 -8.48 -7.54
CA GLY A 5 -13.20 -7.41 -8.48
C GLY A 5 -12.41 -7.64 -9.77
N LYS A 6 -13.10 -7.66 -10.91
CA LYS A 6 -12.48 -7.76 -12.24
C LYS A 6 -11.39 -6.69 -12.38
N ASP A 7 -10.15 -7.09 -12.61
CA ASP A 7 -9.04 -6.19 -12.94
C ASP A 7 -9.44 -5.32 -14.14
N LYS A 8 -9.80 -4.07 -13.87
CA LYS A 8 -10.16 -3.10 -14.91
C LYS A 8 -8.86 -2.56 -15.50
N THR A 9 -8.46 -3.09 -16.64
CA THR A 9 -7.34 -2.54 -17.42
C THR A 9 -7.78 -1.27 -18.13
N ILE A 10 -6.97 -0.21 -18.03
CA ILE A 10 -7.13 1.02 -18.80
C ILE A 10 -5.94 1.19 -19.73
N SER A 11 -6.20 1.69 -20.94
CA SER A 11 -5.16 2.04 -21.92
C SER A 11 -4.92 3.54 -21.88
N ILE A 12 -3.69 3.95 -21.61
CA ILE A 12 -3.28 5.36 -21.56
C ILE A 12 -2.24 5.57 -22.65
N ARG A 13 -2.40 6.61 -23.48
CA ARG A 13 -1.38 7.03 -24.44
C ARG A 13 -0.47 8.06 -23.80
N LEU A 14 0.82 7.80 -23.85
CA LEU A 14 1.87 8.71 -23.41
C LEU A 14 2.78 9.03 -24.58
N SER A 15 3.51 10.14 -24.49
CA SER A 15 4.55 10.47 -25.46
C SER A 15 5.74 9.52 -25.29
N GLN A 16 6.53 9.38 -26.36
CA GLN A 16 7.73 8.54 -26.34
C GLN A 16 8.70 8.94 -25.24
N ALA A 17 8.96 10.24 -25.07
CA ALA A 17 9.83 10.76 -24.03
C ALA A 17 9.33 10.43 -22.60
N MET A 18 8.01 10.40 -22.39
CA MET A 18 7.43 10.02 -21.09
C MET A 18 7.60 8.51 -20.82
N LEU A 19 7.44 7.67 -21.86
CA LEU A 19 7.65 6.23 -21.73
C LEU A 19 9.12 5.92 -21.40
N GLU A 20 10.07 6.58 -22.06
CA GLU A 20 11.50 6.41 -21.80
C GLU A 20 11.88 6.85 -20.37
N ALA A 21 11.34 7.97 -19.90
CA ALA A 21 11.56 8.42 -18.54
C ALA A 21 10.98 7.43 -17.50
N LEU A 22 9.81 6.85 -17.79
CA LEU A 22 9.20 5.82 -16.95
C LEU A 22 10.02 4.53 -16.94
N ASP A 23 10.54 4.09 -18.09
CA ASP A 23 11.37 2.90 -18.18
C ASP A 23 12.70 3.09 -17.42
N ALA A 24 13.32 4.28 -17.54
CA ALA A 24 14.52 4.61 -16.76
C ALA A 24 14.25 4.58 -15.25
N ARG A 25 13.11 5.10 -14.81
CA ARG A 25 12.72 5.05 -13.39
C ARG A 25 12.44 3.62 -12.93
N ALA A 26 11.74 2.82 -13.74
CA ALA A 26 11.43 1.42 -13.45
C ALA A 26 12.70 0.59 -13.24
N VAL A 27 13.75 0.82 -14.04
CA VAL A 27 15.06 0.19 -13.87
C VAL A 27 15.73 0.59 -12.55
N LEU A 28 15.66 1.88 -12.17
CA LEU A 28 16.26 2.36 -10.92
C LEU A 28 15.55 1.81 -9.68
N ASP A 29 14.23 1.66 -9.75
CA ASP A 29 13.40 1.21 -8.64
C ASP A 29 13.26 -0.32 -8.58
N GLU A 30 13.88 -1.07 -9.51
CA GLU A 30 13.73 -2.52 -9.69
C GLU A 30 12.27 -2.98 -9.78
N LYS A 31 11.42 -2.16 -10.41
CA LYS A 31 9.97 -2.36 -10.52
C LYS A 31 9.52 -2.45 -11.96
N ASP A 32 8.32 -3.00 -12.17
CA ASP A 32 7.64 -2.88 -13.45
C ASP A 32 7.18 -1.44 -13.68
N ARG A 33 7.24 -0.99 -14.95
CA ARG A 33 6.71 0.32 -15.37
C ARG A 33 5.28 0.55 -14.88
N THR A 34 4.41 -0.47 -14.91
CA THR A 34 3.03 -0.33 -14.44
C THR A 34 2.93 -0.13 -12.93
N GLN A 35 3.83 -0.71 -12.13
CA GLN A 35 3.89 -0.45 -10.69
C GLN A 35 4.32 0.99 -10.43
N VAL A 36 5.37 1.47 -11.10
CA VAL A 36 5.82 2.87 -10.98
C VAL A 36 4.70 3.85 -11.34
N ILE A 37 3.95 3.60 -12.42
CA ILE A 37 2.80 4.43 -12.80
C ILE A 37 1.71 4.39 -11.73
N ARG A 38 1.37 3.21 -11.20
CA ARG A 38 0.35 3.07 -10.16
C ARG A 38 0.73 3.82 -8.89
N GLU A 39 1.98 3.69 -8.45
CA GLU A 39 2.49 4.36 -7.26
C GLU A 39 2.49 5.88 -7.43
N ALA A 40 2.97 6.38 -8.57
CA ALA A 40 2.97 7.82 -8.85
C ALA A 40 1.54 8.40 -8.88
N ILE A 41 0.59 7.69 -9.48
CA ILE A 41 -0.83 8.09 -9.49
C ILE A 41 -1.41 8.08 -8.08
N ALA A 42 -1.14 7.03 -7.30
CA ALA A 42 -1.62 6.94 -5.92
C ALA A 42 -1.08 8.08 -5.07
N GLN A 43 0.22 8.37 -5.15
CA GLN A 43 0.84 9.51 -4.48
C GLN A 43 0.25 10.84 -4.91
N HIS A 44 0.05 11.06 -6.22
CA HIS A 44 -0.54 12.30 -6.74
C HIS A 44 -1.98 12.53 -6.25
N LEU A 45 -2.75 11.45 -6.10
CA LEU A 45 -4.12 11.49 -5.61
C LEU A 45 -4.22 11.42 -4.07
N GLY A 46 -3.09 11.32 -3.36
CA GLY A 46 -3.07 11.13 -1.91
C GLY A 46 -3.68 9.81 -1.45
N LEU A 47 -3.71 8.79 -2.32
CA LEU A 47 -4.15 7.45 -1.99
C LEU A 47 -3.02 6.73 -1.25
N SER A 48 -3.32 6.23 -0.05
CA SER A 48 -2.42 5.35 0.70
C SER A 48 -2.17 4.09 -0.12
N LEU A 49 -0.90 3.84 -0.41
CA LEU A 49 -0.44 2.65 -1.16
C LEU A 49 -0.34 1.41 -0.28
N ASP A 50 -0.28 1.60 1.03
CA ASP A 50 -0.34 0.50 1.97
C ASP A 50 -1.65 -0.26 1.73
N PRO A 51 -1.59 -1.56 1.46
CA PRO A 51 -2.78 -2.40 1.47
C PRO A 51 -3.54 -2.08 2.76
N VAL A 52 -4.84 -1.86 2.65
CA VAL A 52 -5.70 -1.68 3.83
C VAL A 52 -5.46 -2.81 4.85
N GLU A 53 -5.12 -3.99 4.35
CA GLU A 53 -4.67 -5.18 5.09
C GLU A 53 -3.39 -4.96 5.93
N GLU A 54 -2.35 -4.31 5.41
CA GLU A 54 -1.14 -3.99 6.18
C GLU A 54 -1.42 -2.99 7.31
N ARG A 55 -2.27 -1.99 7.02
CA ARG A 55 -2.72 -1.04 8.05
C ARG A 55 -3.62 -1.69 9.09
N LEU A 56 -4.42 -2.68 8.68
CA LEU A 56 -5.24 -3.48 9.60
C LEU A 56 -4.35 -4.31 10.51
N HIS A 57 -3.36 -5.00 9.94
CA HIS A 57 -2.42 -5.84 10.70
C HIS A 57 -1.62 -5.02 11.71
N ALA A 58 -1.09 -3.86 11.31
CA ALA A 58 -0.38 -2.97 12.23
C ALA A 58 -1.29 -2.41 13.34
N LEU A 59 -2.59 -2.29 13.07
CA LEU A 59 -3.57 -1.86 14.06
C LEU A 59 -3.92 -3.00 15.03
N GLU A 60 -4.06 -4.22 14.53
CA GLU A 60 -4.29 -5.44 15.33
C GLU A 60 -3.14 -5.67 16.32
N GLU A 61 -1.88 -5.61 15.86
CA GLU A 61 -0.71 -5.74 16.74
C GLU A 61 -0.69 -4.70 17.87
N ARG A 62 -1.02 -3.44 17.56
CA ARG A 62 -1.09 -2.37 18.59
C ARG A 62 -2.23 -2.59 19.59
N VAL A 63 -3.36 -3.12 19.14
CA VAL A 63 -4.49 -3.46 20.02
C VAL A 63 -4.10 -4.59 20.97
N ASP A 64 -3.38 -5.61 20.48
CA ASP A 64 -2.89 -6.71 21.31
C ASP A 64 -1.87 -6.24 22.35
N GLU A 65 -0.91 -5.39 21.95
CA GLU A 65 0.06 -4.78 22.88
C GLU A 65 -0.64 -3.97 23.98
N LEU A 66 -1.59 -3.11 23.61
CA LEU A 66 -2.34 -2.30 24.56
C LEU A 66 -3.17 -3.17 25.49
N SER A 67 -3.81 -4.22 24.97
CA SER A 67 -4.59 -5.16 25.77
C SER A 67 -3.71 -5.89 26.79
N HIS A 68 -2.50 -6.28 26.39
CA HIS A 68 -1.52 -6.89 27.29
C HIS A 68 -1.09 -5.92 28.41
N LEU A 69 -0.77 -4.67 28.06
CA LEU A 69 -0.40 -3.65 29.04
C LEU A 69 -1.53 -3.34 30.03
N VAL A 70 -2.77 -3.26 29.54
CA VAL A 70 -3.96 -3.08 30.39
C VAL A 70 -4.12 -4.26 31.35
N ALA A 71 -3.95 -5.49 30.88
CA ALA A 71 -4.02 -6.67 31.74
C ALA A 71 -2.95 -6.65 32.86
N ILE A 72 -1.72 -6.24 32.54
CA ILE A 72 -0.65 -6.06 33.53
C ILE A 72 -1.03 -5.00 34.56
N CYS A 73 -1.50 -3.83 34.10
CA CYS A 73 -1.90 -2.73 34.98
C CYS A 73 -3.05 -3.13 35.92
N ILE A 74 -4.07 -3.82 35.40
CA ILE A 74 -5.17 -4.36 36.20
C ILE A 74 -4.64 -5.37 37.22
N GLY A 75 -3.73 -6.26 36.82
CA GLY A 75 -3.11 -7.23 37.71
C GLY A 75 -2.30 -6.60 38.84
N LYS A 76 -1.68 -5.44 38.61
CA LYS A 76 -0.93 -4.67 39.62
C LYS A 76 -1.82 -3.84 40.56
N LEU A 77 -3.11 -3.69 40.25
CA LEU A 77 -4.09 -2.95 41.05
C LEU A 77 -4.93 -3.87 41.96
N LYS A 78 -4.78 -5.19 41.85
CA LYS A 78 -5.34 -6.20 42.76
C LYS A 78 -4.31 -6.62 43.79
#